data_AF-A0A955IWR9-F1
#
_entry.id   AF-A0A955IWR9-F1
#
_cell.length_a   1.000
_cell.length_b   1.000
_cell.length_c   1.000
_cell.angle_alpha   90.00
_cell.angle_beta   90.00
_cell.angle_gamma   90.00
#
_symmetry.space_group_name_H-M   'P 1'
#
loop_
_entity.id
_entity.type
_entity.pdbx_description
1 polymer ?
#
loop_
_entity_poly.entity_id
_entity_poly.type
_entity_poly.pdbx_seq_one_letter_code
_entity_poly.pdbx_strand_id
1 'polypeptide(L)' 'MPTLSNRVSTLKPSITVALNNRAKALQAQGVDVLGFAAGEPDFDTPQPIKDAAIKAMLAGETKYKPTLGDMPTREAIAK' A
#
# COMPACT_ATOMS: atom_id res chain seq x y z
N MET A 1 -18.38 16.00 -25.00
CA MET A 1 -18.57 15.43 -23.66
C MET A 1 -17.26 15.57 -22.90
N PRO A 2 -17.23 16.08 -21.66
CA PRO A 2 -16.00 16.02 -20.87
C PRO A 2 -15.55 14.55 -20.74
N THR A 3 -14.25 14.30 -20.89
CA THR A 3 -13.65 12.96 -20.83
C THR A 3 -13.67 12.34 -19.43
N LEU A 4 -13.90 13.16 -18.40
CA LEU A 4 -13.98 12.76 -16.99
C LEU A 4 -15.30 13.21 -16.36
N SER A 5 -15.76 12.44 -15.37
CA SER A 5 -16.95 12.80 -14.58
C SER A 5 -16.68 13.97 -13.61
N ASN A 6 -17.70 14.79 -13.34
CA ASN A 6 -17.59 15.94 -12.43
C ASN A 6 -17.07 15.57 -11.04
N ARG A 7 -17.43 14.39 -10.51
CA ARG A 7 -16.99 13.93 -9.19
C ARG A 7 -15.47 13.75 -9.10
N VAL A 8 -14.82 13.33 -10.19
CA VAL A 8 -13.36 13.19 -10.22
C VAL A 8 -12.72 14.56 -10.38
N SER A 9 -13.31 15.44 -11.19
CA SER A 9 -12.77 16.78 -11.48
C SER A 9 -12.70 17.70 -10.24
N THR A 10 -13.46 17.42 -9.17
CA THR A 10 -13.43 18.20 -7.93
C THR A 10 -12.39 17.72 -6.91
N LEU A 11 -11.73 16.58 -7.15
CA LEU A 11 -10.70 16.06 -6.24
C LEU A 11 -9.44 16.91 -6.33
N LYS A 12 -8.96 17.35 -5.17
CA LYS A 12 -7.68 18.09 -5.07
C LYS A 12 -6.51 17.11 -5.05
N PRO A 13 -5.38 17.44 -5.70
CA PRO A 13 -4.16 16.66 -5.57
C PRO A 13 -3.68 16.52 -4.12
N SER A 14 -3.08 15.38 -3.78
CA SER A 14 -2.52 15.14 -2.44
C SER A 14 -1.21 15.90 -2.26
N ILE A 15 -1.16 16.76 -1.24
CA ILE A 15 0.04 17.48 -0.84
C ILE A 15 1.11 16.50 -0.33
N THR A 16 0.72 15.47 0.41
CA THR A 16 1.63 14.45 0.95
C THR A 16 2.36 13.69 -0.16
N VAL A 17 1.65 13.34 -1.24
CA VAL A 17 2.28 12.67 -2.40
C VAL A 17 3.26 13.61 -3.10
N ALA A 18 2.89 14.87 -3.30
CA ALA A 18 3.76 15.86 -3.94
C ALA A 18 5.05 16.09 -3.13
N LEU A 19 4.93 16.18 -1.79
CA LEU A 19 6.08 16.33 -0.89
C LEU A 19 7.00 15.10 -0.95
N ASN A 20 6.43 13.89 -0.84
CA ASN A 20 7.20 12.64 -0.91
C ASN A 20 7.93 12.49 -2.25
N ASN A 21 7.30 12.84 -3.36
CA ASN A 21 7.93 12.80 -4.69
C ASN A 21 9.10 13.79 -4.79
N ARG A 22 8.94 15.00 -4.24
CA ARG A 22 10.02 16.00 -4.21
C ARG A 22 11.19 15.53 -3.34
N ALA A 23 10.93 14.95 -2.17
CA ALA A 23 11.97 14.40 -1.30
C ALA A 23 12.77 13.29 -2.00
N LYS A 24 12.08 12.33 -2.65
CA LYS A 24 12.73 11.27 -3.43
C LYS A 24 13.56 11.81 -4.60
N ALA A 25 13.06 12.84 -5.30
CA ALA A 25 13.79 13.47 -6.40
C ALA A 25 15.09 14.15 -5.93
N LEU A 26 15.05 14.84 -4.78
CA LEU A 26 16.23 15.46 -4.17
C LEU A 26 17.25 14.41 -3.71
N GLN A 27 16.79 13.32 -3.09
CA GLN A 27 17.66 12.20 -2.71
C GLN A 27 18.34 11.56 -3.94
N ALA A 28 17.60 11.37 -5.04
CA ALA A 28 18.16 10.85 -6.29
C ALA A 28 19.20 11.79 -6.93
N GLN A 29 19.17 13.09 -6.59
CA GLN A 29 20.18 14.07 -6.98
C GLN A 29 21.38 14.13 -6.02
N GLY A 30 21.40 13.27 -4.99
CA GLY A 30 22.47 13.23 -3.99
C GLY A 30 22.33 14.26 -2.86
N VAL A 31 21.18 14.91 -2.73
CA VAL A 31 20.89 15.81 -1.60
C VAL A 31 20.56 14.97 -0.37
N ASP A 32 21.15 15.32 0.78
CA ASP A 32 20.81 14.72 2.07
C ASP A 32 19.43 15.23 2.54
N VAL A 33 18.44 14.34 2.53
CA VAL A 33 17.04 14.65 2.86
C VAL A 33 16.56 13.74 3.98
N LEU A 34 16.22 14.34 5.12
CA LEU A 34 15.59 13.66 6.24
C LEU A 34 14.07 13.62 6.04
N GLY A 35 13.55 12.44 5.75
CA GLY A 35 12.12 12.22 5.49
C GLY A 35 11.34 11.97 6.77
N PHE A 36 10.63 12.99 7.28
CA PHE A 36 9.71 12.85 8.42
C PHE A 36 8.23 12.75 7.99
N ALA A 37 7.98 12.50 6.70
CA ALA A 37 6.65 12.47 6.10
C ALA A 37 6.13 11.05 5.83
N ALA A 38 6.89 10.01 6.18
CA ALA A 38 6.45 8.63 6.04
C ALA A 38 5.26 8.36 6.97
N GLY A 39 4.20 7.75 6.42
CA GLY A 39 3.01 7.33 7.18
C GLY A 39 2.99 5.82 7.48
N GLU A 40 4.08 5.12 7.16
CA GLU A 40 4.26 3.69 7.37
C GLU A 40 5.47 3.44 8.29
N PRO A 41 5.49 2.31 9.04
CA PRO A 41 6.65 1.93 9.84
C PRO A 41 7.92 1.75 9.00
N ASP A 42 9.07 1.97 9.62
CA ASP A 42 10.41 1.78 9.05
C ASP A 42 10.90 0.33 9.07
N PHE A 43 10.23 -0.53 9.82
CA PHE A 43 10.53 -1.96 9.88
C PHE A 43 9.91 -2.73 8.72
N ASP A 44 10.62 -3.78 8.29
CA ASP A 44 10.13 -4.72 7.30
C ASP A 44 9.01 -5.61 7.89
N THR A 45 8.24 -6.25 7.01
CA THR A 45 7.21 -7.22 7.39
C THR A 45 7.86 -8.41 8.14
N PRO A 46 7.32 -8.83 9.30
CA PRO A 46 7.83 -9.98 10.05
C PRO A 46 7.94 -11.26 9.22
N GLN A 47 9.02 -12.02 9.41
CA GLN A 47 9.32 -13.25 8.65
C GLN A 47 8.17 -14.28 8.64
N PRO A 48 7.45 -14.56 9.74
CA PRO A 48 6.34 -15.51 9.72
C PRO A 48 5.22 -15.16 8.74
N ILE A 49 5.00 -13.86 8.50
CA ILE A 49 3.98 -13.37 7.56
C ILE A 49 4.45 -13.61 6.12
N LYS A 50 5.73 -13.34 5.84
CA LYS A 50 6.34 -13.62 4.52
C LYS A 50 6.29 -15.11 4.19
N ASP A 51 6.64 -15.96 5.15
CA ASP A 51 6.62 -17.42 4.98
C ASP A 51 5.20 -17.93 4.70
N ALA A 52 4.18 -17.41 5.40
CA ALA A 52 2.79 -17.75 5.15
C ALA A 52 2.33 -17.34 3.74
N ALA A 53 2.74 -16.15 3.27
CA ALA A 53 2.43 -15.68 1.92
C ALA A 53 3.10 -16.55 0.84
N ILE A 54 4.38 -16.92 1.03
CA ILE A 54 5.10 -17.82 0.14
C ILE A 54 4.41 -19.19 0.09
N LYS A 55 4.03 -19.74 1.25
CA LYS A 55 3.34 -21.02 1.34
C LYS A 55 2.00 -20.98 0.59
N ALA A 56 1.20 -19.94 0.77
CA ALA A 56 -0.08 -19.78 0.07
C ALA A 56 0.12 -19.71 -1.46
N MET A 57 1.15 -18.99 -1.91
CA MET A 57 1.52 -18.91 -3.33
C MET A 57 1.89 -20.29 -3.90
N LEU A 58 2.75 -21.04 -3.20
CA LEU A 58 3.17 -22.38 -3.61
C LEU A 58 2.02 -23.41 -3.57
N ALA A 59 1.07 -23.23 -2.66
CA ALA A 59 -0.14 -24.05 -2.57
C ALA A 59 -1.21 -23.69 -3.63
N GLY A 60 -0.95 -22.69 -4.47
CA GLY A 60 -1.85 -22.30 -5.55
C GLY A 60 -3.06 -21.47 -5.11
N GLU A 61 -3.02 -20.83 -3.93
CA GLU A 61 -4.08 -19.95 -3.41
C GLU A 61 -4.18 -18.61 -4.18
N THR A 62 -4.51 -18.70 -5.46
CA THR A 62 -4.43 -17.59 -6.45
C THR A 62 -5.76 -17.25 -7.11
N LYS A 63 -6.84 -17.91 -6.67
CA LYS A 63 -8.19 -17.77 -7.24
C LYS A 63 -9.03 -16.82 -6.40
N TYR A 64 -10.19 -16.45 -6.94
CA TYR A 64 -11.14 -15.59 -6.25
C TYR A 64 -11.43 -16.09 -4.83
N LYS A 65 -11.37 -15.15 -3.88
CA LYS A 65 -11.84 -15.35 -2.51
C LYS A 65 -13.26 -14.77 -2.38
N PRO A 66 -14.02 -15.15 -1.34
CA PRO A 66 -15.31 -14.53 -1.08
C PRO A 66 -15.20 -13.02 -0.93
N THR A 67 -16.23 -12.27 -1.32
CA THR A 67 -16.26 -10.79 -1.25
C THR A 67 -15.95 -10.24 0.15
N LEU A 68 -16.34 -10.98 1.19
CA LEU A 68 -16.11 -10.59 2.59
C LEU A 68 -14.72 -10.99 3.12
N GLY A 69 -13.88 -11.64 2.33
CA GLY A 69 -12.67 -12.33 2.77
C GLY A 69 -12.94 -13.79 3.16
N ASP A 70 -11.87 -14.59 3.28
CA ASP A 70 -11.97 -16.00 3.71
C ASP A 70 -12.36 -16.12 5.19
N MET A 71 -13.08 -17.20 5.52
CA MET A 71 -13.56 -17.44 6.89
C MET A 71 -12.42 -17.53 7.91
N PRO A 72 -11.31 -18.27 7.67
CA PRO A 72 -10.21 -18.34 8.63
C PRO A 72 -9.66 -16.97 9.01
N THR A 73 -9.44 -16.07 8.04
CA THR A 73 -8.96 -14.71 8.31
C THR A 73 -9.99 -13.90 9.10
N ARG A 74 -11.28 -13.99 8.75
CA ARG A 74 -12.35 -13.26 9.45
C ARG A 74 -12.49 -13.73 10.90
N GLU A 75 -12.43 -15.02 11.13
CA GLU A 75 -12.46 -15.60 12.48
C GLU A 75 -11.22 -15.24 13.30
N ALA A 76 -10.04 -15.15 12.67
CA ALA A 76 -8.82 -14.72 13.34
C ALA A 76 -8.89 -13.25 13.78
N ILE A 77 -9.52 -12.38 12.99
CA ILE A 77 -9.71 -10.95 13.33
C ILE A 77 -10.79 -10.76 14.41
N ALA A 78 -11.81 -11.60 14.45
CA ALA A 78 -12.92 -11.49 15.40
C ALA A 78 -12.60 -11.99 16.82
N LYS A 79 -11.46 -12.67 17.00
CA LYS A 79 -10.96 -13.12 18.31
C LYS A 79 -10.27 -11.97 19.05
#